data_AF-A0A7C2D0C2-F1
#
_entry.id   AF-A0A7C2D0C2-F1
#
_cell.length_a   1.000
_cell.length_b   1.000
_cell.length_c   1.000
_cell.angle_alpha   90.00
_cell.angle_beta   90.00
_cell.angle_gamma   90.00
#
_symmetry.space_group_name_H-M   'P 1'
#
loop_
_entity.id
_entity.type
_entity.pdbx_description
1 polymer ?
#
loop_
_entity_poly.entity_id
_entity_poly.type
_entity_poly.pdbx_seq_one_letter_code
_entity_poly.pdbx_strand_id
1 'polypeptide(L)'
;MTSQLKSFIESLASPKGPGPSTTFSMFHIFAALELMAKRPIGRNKLAKKLNVGDGAVRTIISRLKDAGLIVTLREGCKLTSEGLSVWKSLEEVFPVRVEIERTQLTTSEYNYAFLVKNRGHKVKSGIEQRDAAIMGGAKRALVIVCKNGNLAIESVSDSIEKDFPDAARKILQALKPESNDVIIIAGADSPLKAKRGAFAASWVLLGD
;
A
#
# COMPACT_ATOMS: atom_id res chain seq x y z
N MET A 1 -18.26 -1.92 3.54
CA MET A 1 -17.38 -2.98 2.99
C MET A 1 -15.90 -2.66 3.18
N THR A 2 -15.37 -1.54 2.68
CA THR A 2 -13.92 -1.24 2.81
C THR A 2 -13.44 -1.06 4.27
N SER A 3 -14.26 -0.45 5.13
CA SER A 3 -13.97 -0.33 6.58
C SER A 3 -13.85 -1.70 7.28
N GLN A 4 -14.72 -2.67 6.93
CA GLN A 4 -14.64 -4.05 7.44
C GLN A 4 -13.41 -4.80 6.92
N LEU A 5 -13.05 -4.62 5.64
CA LEU A 5 -11.82 -5.18 5.08
C LEU A 5 -10.59 -4.63 5.79
N LYS A 6 -10.56 -3.32 6.03
CA LYS A 6 -9.50 -2.64 6.76
C LYS A 6 -9.34 -3.21 8.17
N SER A 7 -10.42 -3.24 8.95
CA SER A 7 -10.39 -3.74 10.33
C SER A 7 -10.02 -5.22 10.41
N PHE A 8 -10.46 -6.04 9.45
CA PHE A 8 -10.04 -7.43 9.34
C PHE A 8 -8.52 -7.56 9.14
N ILE A 9 -7.93 -6.85 8.17
CA ILE A 9 -6.48 -6.90 7.92
C ILE A 9 -5.69 -6.34 9.11
N GLU A 10 -6.18 -5.29 9.76
CA GLU A 10 -5.57 -4.73 10.97
C GLU A 10 -5.58 -5.74 12.12
N SER A 11 -6.67 -6.46 12.34
CA SER A 11 -6.75 -7.50 13.38
C SER A 11 -5.73 -8.63 13.17
N LEU A 12 -5.39 -8.96 11.92
CA LEU A 12 -4.33 -9.92 11.60
C LEU A 12 -2.93 -9.41 11.94
N ALA A 13 -2.73 -8.10 12.05
CA ALA A 13 -1.47 -7.49 12.46
C ALA A 13 -1.38 -7.23 13.96
N SER A 14 -2.51 -7.04 14.65
CA SER A 14 -2.57 -6.69 16.08
C SER A 14 -2.09 -7.81 17.02
N PRO A 15 -1.53 -7.51 18.20
CA PRO A 15 -1.24 -8.53 19.22
C PRO A 15 -2.50 -9.32 19.63
N LYS A 16 -2.36 -10.63 19.90
CA LYS A 16 -3.47 -11.50 20.35
C LYS A 16 -3.57 -11.63 21.88
N GLY A 17 -2.69 -10.98 22.64
CA GLY A 17 -2.65 -11.09 24.11
C GLY A 17 -1.59 -10.18 24.74
N PRO A 18 -1.47 -10.18 26.08
CA PRO A 18 -0.48 -9.39 26.79
C PRO A 18 0.94 -9.84 26.42
N GLY A 19 1.78 -8.89 26.01
CA GLY A 19 3.14 -9.15 25.55
C GLY A 19 3.65 -8.03 24.65
N PRO A 20 4.92 -8.11 24.22
CA PRO A 20 5.49 -7.11 23.32
C PRO A 20 4.74 -7.07 21.99
N SER A 21 4.68 -5.88 21.41
CA SER A 21 4.07 -5.64 20.10
C SER A 21 4.65 -6.56 19.03
N THR A 22 3.84 -6.91 18.04
CA THR A 22 4.32 -7.68 16.89
C THR A 22 5.44 -6.93 16.18
N THR A 23 6.49 -7.64 15.77
CA THR A 23 7.60 -7.07 14.99
C THR A 23 7.26 -6.86 13.51
N PHE A 24 6.00 -7.11 13.13
CA PHE A 24 5.46 -6.88 11.81
C PHE A 24 4.15 -6.08 11.92
N SER A 25 3.86 -5.31 10.87
CA SER A 25 2.67 -4.48 10.70
C SER A 25 1.74 -4.99 9.60
N MET A 26 0.58 -4.34 9.43
CA MET A 26 -0.40 -4.61 8.36
C MET A 26 0.18 -4.52 6.95
N PHE A 27 1.25 -3.74 6.73
CA PHE A 27 2.02 -3.77 5.49
C PHE A 27 2.53 -5.18 5.14
N HIS A 28 2.99 -5.94 6.13
CA HIS A 28 3.54 -7.28 5.92
C HIS A 28 2.43 -8.30 5.63
N ILE A 29 1.24 -8.12 6.23
CA ILE A 29 0.05 -8.91 5.90
C ILE A 29 -0.36 -8.66 4.44
N PHE A 30 -0.50 -7.40 4.05
CA PHE A 30 -0.81 -7.00 2.67
C PHE A 30 0.23 -7.56 1.69
N ALA A 31 1.52 -7.36 1.95
CA ALA A 31 2.60 -7.82 1.08
C ALA A 31 2.69 -9.35 1.02
N ALA A 32 2.35 -10.08 2.09
CA ALA A 32 2.29 -11.53 2.08
C ALA A 32 1.18 -12.03 1.14
N LEU A 33 -0.02 -11.45 1.24
CA LEU A 33 -1.14 -11.75 0.35
C LEU A 33 -0.77 -11.42 -1.12
N GLU A 34 -0.16 -10.26 -1.37
CA GLU A 34 0.32 -9.86 -2.71
C GLU A 34 1.29 -10.88 -3.31
N LEU A 35 2.21 -11.41 -2.51
CA LEU A 35 3.18 -12.39 -2.97
C LEU A 35 2.54 -13.76 -3.23
N MET A 36 1.62 -14.19 -2.36
CA MET A 36 0.93 -15.48 -2.46
C MET A 36 -0.13 -15.50 -3.58
N ALA A 37 -0.71 -14.35 -3.91
CA ALA A 37 -1.62 -14.20 -5.05
C ALA A 37 -0.92 -14.47 -6.39
N LYS A 38 0.37 -14.15 -6.49
CA LYS A 38 1.16 -14.37 -7.72
C LYS A 38 1.53 -15.83 -7.91
N ARG A 39 2.00 -16.49 -6.83
CA ARG A 39 2.36 -17.91 -6.82
C ARG A 39 2.60 -18.41 -5.40
N PRO A 40 2.55 -19.74 -5.17
CA PRO A 40 3.01 -20.33 -3.92
C PRO A 40 4.42 -19.87 -3.53
N ILE A 41 4.63 -19.61 -2.24
CA ILE A 41 5.91 -19.11 -1.72
C ILE A 41 6.31 -19.82 -0.42
N GLY A 42 7.53 -20.37 -0.40
CA GLY A 42 8.09 -20.98 0.80
C GLY A 42 8.42 -19.95 1.89
N ARG A 43 8.32 -20.37 3.16
CA ARG A 43 8.51 -19.52 4.36
C ARG A 43 9.79 -18.69 4.32
N ASN A 44 10.95 -19.30 4.03
CA ASN A 44 12.24 -18.59 4.05
C ASN A 44 12.32 -17.51 2.97
N LYS A 45 11.72 -17.78 1.79
CA LYS A 45 11.64 -16.81 0.70
C LYS A 45 10.68 -15.67 1.04
N LEU A 46 9.56 -16.00 1.71
CA LEU A 46 8.62 -15.01 2.21
C LEU A 46 9.28 -14.08 3.24
N ALA A 47 10.00 -14.63 4.22
CA ALA A 47 10.71 -13.87 5.24
C ALA A 47 11.68 -12.84 4.64
N LYS A 48 12.51 -13.29 3.68
CA LYS A 48 13.44 -12.43 2.94
C LYS A 48 12.73 -11.31 2.18
N LYS A 49 11.65 -11.65 1.45
CA LYS A 49 10.89 -10.65 0.66
C LYS A 49 10.15 -9.63 1.52
N LEU A 50 9.66 -10.04 2.69
CA LEU A 50 9.01 -9.16 3.65
C LEU A 50 10.01 -8.39 4.52
N ASN A 51 11.30 -8.75 4.48
CA ASN A 51 12.35 -8.23 5.35
C ASN A 51 12.00 -8.38 6.85
N VAL A 52 11.59 -9.59 7.24
CA VAL A 52 11.23 -9.92 8.62
C VAL A 52 12.00 -11.14 9.13
N GLY A 53 12.17 -11.24 10.45
CA GLY A 53 12.81 -12.39 11.09
C GLY A 53 11.95 -13.66 11.10
N ASP A 54 12.58 -14.78 11.44
CA ASP A 54 11.95 -16.11 11.44
C ASP A 54 10.72 -16.23 12.35
N GLY A 55 10.75 -15.58 13.52
CA GLY A 55 9.59 -15.53 14.42
C GLY A 55 8.40 -14.80 13.78
N ALA A 56 8.65 -13.64 13.17
CA ALA A 56 7.63 -12.82 12.54
C ALA A 56 6.97 -13.53 11.36
N VAL A 57 7.74 -14.16 10.47
CA VAL A 57 7.16 -14.88 9.32
C VAL A 57 6.33 -16.08 9.76
N ARG A 58 6.73 -16.80 10.82
CA ARG A 58 5.94 -17.92 11.38
C ARG A 58 4.61 -17.41 11.91
N THR A 59 4.62 -16.30 12.64
CA THR A 59 3.40 -15.68 13.15
C THR A 59 2.49 -15.18 12.02
N ILE A 60 3.03 -14.52 10.98
CA ILE A 60 2.25 -14.09 9.81
C ILE A 60 1.56 -15.28 9.15
N ILE A 61 2.30 -16.35 8.86
CA ILE A 61 1.76 -17.57 8.23
C ILE A 61 0.67 -18.19 9.12
N SER A 62 0.93 -18.32 10.43
CA SER A 62 -0.05 -18.89 11.36
C SER A 62 -1.34 -18.08 11.36
N ARG A 63 -1.27 -16.75 11.46
CA ARG A 63 -2.46 -15.89 11.49
C ARG A 63 -3.26 -15.94 10.21
N LEU A 64 -2.58 -15.92 9.06
CA LEU A 64 -3.24 -16.07 7.76
C LEU A 64 -3.92 -17.44 7.62
N LYS A 65 -3.30 -18.50 8.15
CA LYS A 65 -3.85 -19.87 8.14
C LYS A 65 -5.05 -20.00 9.08
N ASP A 66 -4.93 -19.49 10.31
CA ASP A 66 -6.02 -19.49 11.31
C ASP A 66 -7.24 -18.72 10.80
N ALA A 67 -7.02 -17.65 10.02
CA ALA A 67 -8.08 -16.88 9.37
C ALA A 67 -8.62 -17.51 8.08
N GLY A 68 -8.16 -18.72 7.72
CA GLY A 68 -8.60 -19.44 6.53
C GLY A 68 -8.16 -18.82 5.21
N LEU A 69 -7.22 -17.87 5.21
CA LEU A 69 -6.80 -17.15 3.99
C LEU A 69 -5.73 -17.92 3.20
N ILE A 70 -4.99 -18.82 3.85
CA ILE A 70 -3.91 -19.56 3.20
C ILE A 70 -3.89 -21.03 3.61
N VAL A 71 -3.31 -21.84 2.73
CA VAL A 71 -2.90 -23.22 3.00
C VAL A 71 -1.39 -23.37 2.79
N THR A 72 -0.79 -24.30 3.53
CA THR A 72 0.63 -24.65 3.38
C THR A 72 0.75 -25.97 2.66
N LEU A 73 1.38 -25.97 1.49
CA LEU A 73 1.66 -27.13 0.66
C LEU A 73 3.18 -27.37 0.56
N ARG A 74 3.60 -28.48 -0.05
CA ARG A 74 5.03 -28.78 -0.30
C ARG A 74 5.72 -27.67 -1.10
N GLU A 75 5.01 -27.07 -2.05
CA GLU A 75 5.48 -25.96 -2.90
C GLU A 75 5.52 -24.60 -2.20
N GLY A 76 4.87 -24.46 -1.04
CA GLY A 76 4.83 -23.23 -0.25
C GLY A 76 3.44 -22.85 0.25
N CYS A 77 3.34 -21.63 0.79
CA CYS A 77 2.07 -21.02 1.20
C CYS A 77 1.34 -20.47 -0.03
N LYS A 78 0.05 -20.78 -0.15
CA LYS A 78 -0.85 -20.35 -1.24
C LYS A 78 -2.15 -19.81 -0.65
N LEU A 79 -2.77 -18.85 -1.33
CA LEU A 79 -4.11 -18.37 -0.97
C LEU A 79 -5.16 -19.48 -1.14
N THR A 80 -6.13 -19.52 -0.21
CA THR A 80 -7.40 -20.25 -0.37
C THR A 80 -8.35 -19.48 -1.29
N SER A 81 -9.54 -20.03 -1.53
CA SER A 81 -10.63 -19.33 -2.22
C SER A 81 -11.00 -18.02 -1.49
N GLU A 82 -11.10 -18.09 -0.17
CA GLU A 82 -11.40 -16.96 0.71
C GLU A 82 -10.25 -15.94 0.69
N GLY A 83 -9.01 -16.41 0.79
CA GLY A 83 -7.83 -15.55 0.68
C GLY A 83 -7.73 -14.83 -0.65
N LEU A 84 -8.07 -15.51 -1.74
CA LEU A 84 -8.13 -14.89 -3.08
C LEU A 84 -9.25 -13.85 -3.17
N SER A 85 -10.41 -14.10 -2.57
CA SER A 85 -11.50 -13.12 -2.50
C SER A 85 -11.05 -11.86 -1.74
N VAL A 86 -10.39 -12.01 -0.59
CA VAL A 86 -9.85 -10.88 0.18
C VAL A 86 -8.80 -10.11 -0.63
N TRP A 87 -7.91 -10.82 -1.32
CA TRP A 87 -6.91 -10.20 -2.18
C TRP A 87 -7.54 -9.41 -3.33
N LYS A 88 -8.58 -9.95 -3.99
CA LYS A 88 -9.32 -9.24 -5.05
C LYS A 88 -9.92 -7.94 -4.54
N SER A 89 -10.54 -7.92 -3.36
CA SER A 89 -11.07 -6.69 -2.77
C SER A 89 -9.97 -5.65 -2.49
N LEU A 90 -8.77 -6.09 -2.08
CA LEU A 90 -7.62 -5.19 -1.91
C LEU A 90 -7.08 -4.69 -3.25
N GLU A 91 -7.11 -5.52 -4.29
CA GLU A 91 -6.69 -5.19 -5.64
C GLU A 91 -7.65 -4.21 -6.32
N GLU A 92 -8.95 -4.33 -6.11
CA GLU A 92 -9.94 -3.34 -6.56
C GLU A 92 -9.71 -1.96 -5.94
N VAL A 93 -9.31 -1.90 -4.66
CA VAL A 93 -8.99 -0.64 -4.00
C VAL A 93 -7.64 -0.08 -4.43
N PHE A 94 -6.64 -0.95 -4.65
CA PHE A 94 -5.27 -0.59 -5.00
C PHE A 94 -4.80 -1.25 -6.31
N PRO A 95 -5.41 -0.95 -7.47
CA PRO A 95 -5.18 -1.71 -8.69
C PRO A 95 -3.78 -1.50 -9.26
N VAL A 96 -3.17 -0.34 -9.02
CA VAL A 96 -1.83 -0.01 -9.52
C VAL A 96 -0.92 0.39 -8.36
N ARG A 97 0.25 -0.27 -8.31
CA ARG A 97 1.28 -0.11 -7.27
C ARG A 97 2.65 -0.20 -7.95
N VAL A 98 3.34 0.92 -8.09
CA VAL A 98 4.48 1.02 -9.02
C VAL A 98 5.55 1.99 -8.54
N GLU A 99 6.79 1.76 -8.94
CA GLU A 99 7.86 2.73 -8.76
C GLU A 99 7.68 3.91 -9.72
N ILE A 100 7.98 5.12 -9.25
CA ILE A 100 7.91 6.34 -10.05
C ILE A 100 9.31 6.93 -10.15
N GLU A 101 9.70 7.26 -11.37
CA GLU A 101 10.96 7.92 -11.64
C GLU A 101 11.04 9.32 -11.01
N ARG A 102 12.25 9.86 -10.92
CA ARG A 102 12.46 11.22 -10.42
C ARG A 102 11.90 12.26 -11.40
N THR A 103 11.29 13.28 -10.82
CA THR A 103 10.71 14.45 -11.50
C THR A 103 10.83 15.68 -10.59
N GLN A 104 10.33 16.84 -11.03
CA GLN A 104 10.23 18.04 -10.19
C GLN A 104 9.39 17.79 -8.93
N LEU A 105 8.39 16.91 -8.99
CA LEU A 105 7.54 16.55 -7.84
C LEU A 105 8.13 15.39 -7.02
N THR A 106 8.71 14.38 -7.69
CA THR A 106 9.25 13.15 -7.09
C THR A 106 10.77 13.21 -6.91
N THR A 107 11.24 14.09 -6.03
CA THR A 107 12.67 14.41 -5.94
C THR A 107 13.52 13.39 -5.15
N SER A 108 12.92 12.43 -4.44
CA SER A 108 13.67 11.43 -3.66
C SER A 108 14.35 10.39 -4.56
N GLU A 109 15.37 9.71 -4.03
CA GLU A 109 16.10 8.64 -4.75
C GLU A 109 15.16 7.50 -5.16
N TYR A 110 14.31 7.05 -4.23
CA TYR A 110 13.27 6.05 -4.49
C TYR A 110 11.89 6.67 -4.26
N ASN A 111 10.99 6.50 -5.23
CA ASN A 111 9.59 6.92 -5.11
C ASN A 111 8.68 5.74 -5.47
N TYR A 112 7.65 5.53 -4.66
CA TYR A 112 6.67 4.47 -4.90
C TYR A 112 5.27 5.05 -4.84
N ALA A 113 4.42 4.64 -5.78
CA ALA A 113 3.06 5.11 -5.91
C ALA A 113 2.03 4.01 -5.72
N PHE A 114 0.91 4.40 -5.12
CA PHE A 114 -0.33 3.64 -5.07
C PHE A 114 -1.43 4.47 -5.72
N LEU A 115 -2.20 3.85 -6.61
CA LEU A 115 -3.51 4.36 -7.02
C LEU A 115 -4.57 3.83 -6.05
N VAL A 116 -5.35 4.72 -5.45
CA VAL A 116 -6.45 4.38 -4.54
C VAL A 116 -7.77 4.76 -5.21
N LYS A 117 -8.60 3.76 -5.51
CA LYS A 117 -9.82 3.96 -6.30
C LYS A 117 -10.92 4.66 -5.52
N ASN A 118 -11.54 5.66 -6.14
CA ASN A 118 -12.77 6.30 -5.67
C ASN A 118 -12.69 6.83 -4.22
N ARG A 119 -11.59 7.51 -3.86
CA ARG A 119 -11.32 8.06 -2.51
C ARG A 119 -10.94 9.54 -2.48
N GLY A 120 -11.03 10.26 -3.60
CA GLY A 120 -10.70 11.69 -3.69
C GLY A 120 -11.46 12.56 -2.68
N HIS A 121 -12.76 12.31 -2.51
CA HIS A 121 -13.60 13.00 -1.52
C HIS A 121 -13.17 12.81 -0.06
N LYS A 122 -12.36 11.79 0.26
CA LYS A 122 -11.81 11.57 1.61
C LYS A 122 -10.55 12.38 1.86
N VAL A 123 -9.91 12.89 0.81
CA VAL A 123 -8.74 13.75 0.94
C VAL A 123 -9.22 15.16 1.26
N LYS A 124 -8.96 15.60 2.48
CA LYS A 124 -9.12 17.01 2.91
C LYS A 124 -7.85 17.78 2.54
N SER A 125 -6.99 18.05 3.51
CA SER A 125 -5.70 18.73 3.30
C SER A 125 -4.57 17.82 2.81
N GLY A 126 -4.76 16.50 2.83
CA GLY A 126 -3.69 15.53 2.57
C GLY A 126 -2.67 15.37 3.71
N ILE A 127 -2.83 16.10 4.82
CA ILE A 127 -1.89 16.06 5.97
C ILE A 127 -1.89 14.69 6.62
N GLU A 128 -3.06 14.10 6.89
CA GLU A 128 -3.17 12.78 7.52
C GLU A 128 -2.42 11.68 6.72
N GLN A 129 -2.54 11.72 5.40
CA GLN A 129 -1.84 10.79 4.51
C GLN A 129 -0.33 11.06 4.53
N ARG A 130 0.09 12.32 4.50
CA ARG A 130 1.51 12.67 4.58
C ARG A 130 2.13 12.19 5.89
N ASP A 131 1.50 12.46 7.03
CA ASP A 131 1.99 12.05 8.35
C ASP A 131 2.08 10.53 8.45
N ALA A 132 1.06 9.81 7.96
CA ALA A 132 1.09 8.35 7.89
C ALA A 132 2.23 7.81 7.01
N ALA A 133 2.54 8.46 5.88
CA ALA A 133 3.70 8.10 5.06
C ALA A 133 5.02 8.30 5.80
N ILE A 134 5.19 9.43 6.51
CA ILE A 134 6.39 9.69 7.31
C ILE A 134 6.54 8.66 8.42
N MET A 135 5.46 8.36 9.16
CA MET A 135 5.43 7.28 10.15
C MET A 135 5.73 5.90 9.53
N GLY A 136 5.35 5.70 8.26
CA GLY A 136 5.68 4.52 7.46
C GLY A 136 7.14 4.45 7.00
N GLY A 137 7.95 5.48 7.28
CA GLY A 137 9.38 5.57 6.97
C GLY A 137 9.73 6.39 5.74
N ALA A 138 8.76 7.02 5.08
CA ALA A 138 9.05 7.94 3.97
C ALA A 138 9.71 9.23 4.48
N LYS A 139 10.47 9.88 3.60
CA LYS A 139 10.98 11.24 3.83
C LYS A 139 10.01 12.32 3.38
N ARG A 140 9.16 11.99 2.40
CA ARG A 140 8.14 12.88 1.86
C ARG A 140 7.01 12.09 1.22
N ALA A 141 5.86 12.72 1.08
CA ALA A 141 4.73 12.17 0.36
C ALA A 141 3.96 13.27 -0.39
N LEU A 142 3.39 12.87 -1.51
CA LEU A 142 2.45 13.65 -2.31
C LEU A 142 1.11 12.94 -2.31
N VAL A 143 0.06 13.74 -2.19
CA VAL A 143 -1.33 13.31 -2.24
C VAL A 143 -1.96 14.06 -3.41
N ILE A 144 -2.28 13.33 -4.47
CA ILE A 144 -2.80 13.89 -5.70
C ILE A 144 -4.22 13.35 -5.87
N VAL A 145 -5.20 14.23 -6.06
CA VAL A 145 -6.59 13.85 -6.33
C VAL A 145 -6.89 14.10 -7.80
N CYS A 146 -7.45 13.10 -8.47
CA CYS A 146 -7.97 13.28 -9.82
C CYS A 146 -9.37 13.91 -9.76
N LYS A 147 -9.49 15.18 -10.13
CA LYS A 147 -10.76 15.93 -10.16
C LYS A 147 -11.07 16.32 -11.60
N ASN A 148 -12.20 15.85 -12.12
CA ASN A 148 -12.66 16.18 -13.49
C ASN A 148 -11.61 15.90 -14.59
N GLY A 149 -10.81 14.85 -14.42
CA GLY A 149 -9.75 14.47 -15.37
C GLY A 149 -8.42 15.21 -15.19
N ASN A 150 -8.33 16.18 -14.29
CA ASN A 150 -7.07 16.85 -13.94
C ASN A 150 -6.51 16.32 -12.61
N LEU A 151 -5.20 16.28 -12.51
CA LEU A 151 -4.47 15.98 -11.29
C LEU A 151 -4.30 17.24 -10.46
N ALA A 152 -4.79 17.23 -9.21
CA ALA A 152 -4.68 18.35 -8.28
C ALA A 152 -3.94 17.94 -7.01
N ILE A 153 -3.11 18.84 -6.48
CA ILE A 153 -2.50 18.75 -5.15
C ILE A 153 -3.02 19.93 -4.35
N GLU A 154 -3.67 19.63 -3.23
CA GLU A 154 -4.21 20.66 -2.33
C GLU A 154 -3.14 21.68 -1.94
N SER A 155 -3.48 22.97 -2.03
CA SER A 155 -2.60 24.11 -1.74
C SER A 155 -1.30 24.22 -2.57
N VAL A 156 -1.14 23.41 -3.63
CA VAL A 156 0.06 23.43 -4.49
C VAL A 156 -0.29 23.65 -5.95
N SER A 157 -1.28 22.94 -6.49
CA SER A 157 -1.65 23.02 -7.91
C SER A 157 -3.04 22.44 -8.16
N ASP A 158 -3.87 23.18 -8.89
CA ASP A 158 -5.17 22.69 -9.36
C ASP A 158 -5.08 21.89 -10.68
N SER A 159 -3.91 21.90 -11.35
CA SER A 159 -3.63 21.11 -12.54
C SER A 159 -2.13 20.88 -12.70
N ILE A 160 -1.66 19.71 -12.27
CA ILE A 160 -0.26 19.28 -12.41
C ILE A 160 0.13 19.21 -13.89
N GLU A 161 -0.81 18.95 -14.79
CA GLU A 161 -0.58 18.92 -16.24
C GLU A 161 -0.04 20.25 -16.77
N LYS A 162 -0.50 21.37 -16.20
CA LYS A 162 -0.06 22.72 -16.58
C LYS A 162 1.22 23.12 -15.85
N ASP A 163 1.27 22.88 -14.53
CA ASP A 163 2.34 23.40 -13.67
C ASP A 163 3.61 22.51 -13.72
N PHE A 164 3.43 21.20 -13.90
CA PHE A 164 4.50 20.19 -13.91
C PHE A 164 4.26 19.12 -15.01
N PRO A 165 4.27 19.50 -16.30
CA PRO A 165 3.85 18.64 -17.41
C PRO A 165 4.63 17.31 -17.49
N ASP A 166 5.94 17.33 -17.24
CA ASP A 166 6.76 16.11 -17.22
C ASP A 166 6.36 15.14 -16.11
N ALA A 167 6.08 15.67 -14.92
CA ALA A 167 5.62 14.86 -13.79
C ALA A 167 4.23 14.30 -14.06
N ALA A 168 3.29 15.12 -14.55
CA ALA A 168 1.95 14.69 -14.93
C ALA A 168 2.00 13.55 -15.95
N ARG A 169 2.78 13.70 -17.03
CA ARG A 169 2.91 12.67 -18.07
C ARG A 169 3.35 11.32 -17.51
N LYS A 170 4.40 11.30 -16.67
CA LYS A 170 4.90 10.06 -16.06
C LYS A 170 3.87 9.43 -15.12
N ILE A 171 3.19 10.24 -14.32
CA ILE A 171 2.15 9.79 -13.38
C ILE A 171 0.97 9.20 -14.15
N LEU A 172 0.45 9.90 -15.16
CA LEU A 172 -0.69 9.46 -15.98
C LEU A 172 -0.36 8.18 -16.75
N GLN A 173 0.83 8.06 -17.33
CA GLN A 173 1.26 6.86 -18.04
C GLN A 173 1.33 5.64 -17.13
N ALA A 174 1.85 5.81 -15.91
CA ALA A 174 2.06 4.72 -14.97
C ALA A 174 0.77 4.27 -14.26
N LEU A 175 -0.08 5.22 -13.86
CA LEU A 175 -1.21 4.95 -12.96
C LEU A 175 -2.58 4.98 -13.65
N LYS A 176 -2.74 5.80 -14.71
CA LYS A 176 -4.01 5.97 -15.43
C LYS A 176 -5.22 6.17 -14.50
N PRO A 177 -5.17 7.19 -13.61
CA PRO A 177 -6.24 7.45 -12.65
C PRO A 177 -7.54 7.88 -13.35
N GLU A 178 -8.67 7.58 -12.72
CA GLU A 178 -9.99 8.07 -13.11
C GLU A 178 -10.47 9.14 -12.14
N SER A 179 -11.60 9.79 -12.47
CA SER A 179 -12.18 10.81 -11.60
C SER A 179 -12.46 10.27 -10.20
N ASN A 180 -12.15 11.08 -9.19
CA ASN A 180 -12.23 10.74 -7.77
C ASN A 180 -11.24 9.65 -7.30
N ASP A 181 -10.26 9.25 -8.10
CA ASP A 181 -9.13 8.45 -7.60
C ASP A 181 -8.10 9.33 -6.88
N VAL A 182 -7.31 8.70 -6.01
CA VAL A 182 -6.19 9.34 -5.32
C VAL A 182 -4.90 8.64 -5.72
N ILE A 183 -3.90 9.42 -6.09
CA ILE A 183 -2.53 8.94 -6.27
C ILE A 183 -1.73 9.37 -5.05
N ILE A 184 -1.21 8.38 -4.34
CA ILE A 184 -0.27 8.58 -3.24
C ILE A 184 1.12 8.25 -3.75
N ILE A 185 2.06 9.19 -3.67
CA ILE A 185 3.47 8.94 -4.00
C ILE A 185 4.31 9.23 -2.76
N ALA A 186 5.06 8.24 -2.27
CA ALA A 186 5.99 8.45 -1.16
C ALA A 186 7.44 8.28 -1.63
N GLY A 187 8.29 9.19 -1.19
CA GLY A 187 9.72 9.23 -1.50
C GLY A 187 10.59 8.92 -0.27
N ALA A 188 11.65 8.12 -0.44
CA ALA A 188 12.56 7.73 0.64
C ALA A 188 14.00 7.46 0.15
N ASP A 189 14.88 7.05 1.08
CA ASP A 189 16.27 6.61 0.83
C ASP A 189 16.43 5.10 0.65
N SER A 190 15.32 4.36 0.60
CA SER A 190 15.34 2.96 0.19
C SER A 190 14.00 2.58 -0.46
N PRO A 191 13.99 1.60 -1.39
CA PRO A 191 12.76 1.13 -2.01
C PRO A 191 11.71 0.67 -0.99
N LEU A 192 12.14 -0.05 0.06
CA LEU A 192 11.24 -0.59 1.07
C LEU A 192 10.56 0.52 1.89
N LYS A 193 11.29 1.56 2.30
CA LYS A 193 10.71 2.71 3.01
C LYS A 193 9.75 3.50 2.14
N ALA A 194 10.08 3.72 0.86
CA ALA A 194 9.19 4.39 -0.09
C ALA A 194 7.87 3.59 -0.24
N LYS A 195 7.96 2.27 -0.48
CA LYS A 195 6.78 1.40 -0.59
C LYS A 195 5.96 1.37 0.69
N ARG A 196 6.60 1.27 1.87
CA ARG A 196 5.91 1.26 3.18
C ARG A 196 5.20 2.58 3.47
N GLY A 197 5.84 3.71 3.20
CA GLY A 197 5.23 5.02 3.37
C GLY A 197 4.04 5.24 2.42
N ALA A 198 4.19 4.87 1.15
CA ALA A 198 3.10 4.97 0.18
C ALA A 198 1.90 4.10 0.60
N PHE A 199 2.17 2.87 1.04
CA PHE A 199 1.13 1.99 1.59
C PHE A 199 0.44 2.60 2.81
N ALA A 200 1.20 3.11 3.80
CA ALA A 200 0.64 3.66 5.03
C ALA A 200 -0.30 4.85 4.75
N ALA A 201 0.14 5.78 3.90
CA ALA A 201 -0.67 6.91 3.45
C ALA A 201 -1.93 6.47 2.70
N SER A 202 -1.80 5.47 1.81
CA SER A 202 -2.94 4.92 1.07
C SER A 202 -3.94 4.21 1.99
N TRP A 203 -3.45 3.52 3.03
CA TRP A 203 -4.25 2.76 3.97
C TRP A 203 -5.16 3.65 4.83
N VAL A 204 -4.74 4.88 5.12
CA VAL A 204 -5.58 5.87 5.83
C VAL A 204 -6.91 6.08 5.10
N LEU A 205 -6.89 6.11 3.76
CA LEU A 205 -8.07 6.35 2.91
C LEU A 205 -9.09 5.19 2.89
N LEU A 206 -8.79 4.06 3.53
CA LEU A 206 -9.71 2.93 3.66
C LEU A 206 -10.58 3.04 4.93
N GLY A 207 -10.25 3.96 5.83
CA GLY A 207 -11.10 4.29 7.00
C GLY A 207 -12.34 5.07 6.59
N ASP A 208 -13.25 5.26 7.54
CA ASP A 208 -14.47 6.06 7.36
C ASP A 208 -14.18 7.55 7.25
#